data_AF-A0A829HL97-F1
#
_entry.id   AF-A0A829HL97-F1
#
_cell.length_a   1.000
_cell.length_b   1.000
_cell.length_c   1.000
_cell.angle_alpha   90.00
_cell.angle_beta   90.00
_cell.angle_gamma   90.00
#
_symmetry.space_group_name_H-M   'P 1'
#
loop_
_entity.id
_entity.type
_entity.pdbx_description
1 polymer ?
#
loop_
_entity_poly.entity_id
_entity_poly.type
_entity_poly.pdbx_seq_one_letter_code
_entity_poly.pdbx_strand_id
1 'polypeptide(L)'
;MSEKIEIARIKMQSRLTNAIDGEVRWSPLKSLWVFSHLAIALIGGALTFSFDALLVFILTTAFTLCFGHSLGMHRKLIHHSYKCPKWLEYFLVHLGVLVGLAGPFGMVHTHDLRDWAQRQKQCHSYLRHGENMMKDGWW
;
A
#
# COMPACT_ATOMS: atom_id res chain seq x y z
N MET A 1 -26.93 0.24 13.99
CA MET A 1 -25.70 -0.50 13.65
C MET A 1 -25.53 -0.42 12.14
N SER A 2 -24.71 0.50 11.63
CA SER A 2 -24.54 0.67 10.18
C SER A 2 -23.86 -0.58 9.65
N GLU A 3 -24.56 -1.34 8.82
CA GLU A 3 -24.00 -2.45 8.07
C GLU A 3 -22.75 -1.92 7.36
N LYS A 4 -21.56 -2.36 7.78
CA LYS A 4 -20.33 -2.09 7.04
C LYS A 4 -20.43 -2.97 5.81
N ILE A 5 -20.99 -2.42 4.72
CA ILE A 5 -20.91 -3.06 3.41
C ILE A 5 -19.46 -2.92 2.99
N GLU A 6 -18.63 -3.89 3.37
CA GLU A 6 -17.33 -4.06 2.75
C GLU A 6 -17.61 -4.36 1.27
N ILE A 7 -17.24 -3.43 0.39
CA ILE A 7 -17.49 -3.58 -1.03
C ILE A 7 -16.45 -4.55 -1.57
N ALA A 8 -16.80 -5.83 -1.65
CA ALA A 8 -15.95 -6.82 -2.31
C ALA A 8 -15.83 -6.46 -3.80
N ARG A 9 -14.72 -5.81 -4.18
CA ARG A 9 -14.49 -5.36 -5.57
C ARG A 9 -13.94 -6.49 -6.45
N ILE A 10 -13.19 -7.42 -5.87
CA ILE A 10 -12.71 -8.63 -6.56
C ILE A 10 -13.62 -9.81 -6.24
N LYS A 11 -14.12 -10.45 -7.29
CA LYS A 11 -15.04 -11.59 -7.23
C LYS A 11 -14.60 -12.66 -8.20
N MET A 12 -14.91 -13.91 -7.87
CA MET A 12 -14.67 -15.05 -8.74
C MET A 12 -15.53 -14.91 -10.00
N GLN A 13 -14.89 -14.85 -11.18
CA GLN A 13 -15.60 -14.70 -12.46
C GLN A 13 -15.96 -16.05 -13.09
N SER A 14 -15.19 -17.09 -12.80
CA SER A 14 -15.41 -18.45 -13.31
C SER A 14 -14.96 -19.50 -12.29
N ARG A 15 -15.33 -20.76 -12.53
CA ARG A 15 -14.87 -21.89 -11.69
C ARG A 15 -13.35 -22.14 -11.75
N LEU A 16 -12.67 -21.58 -12.75
CA LEU A 16 -11.22 -21.69 -12.91
C LEU A 16 -10.47 -20.63 -12.10
N THR A 17 -11.14 -19.53 -11.73
CA THR A 17 -10.54 -18.45 -10.93
C THR A 17 -10.22 -18.96 -9.53
N ASN A 18 -8.94 -18.96 -9.17
CA ASN A 18 -8.46 -19.40 -7.86
C ASN A 18 -7.33 -18.49 -7.36
N ALA A 19 -7.01 -18.60 -6.07
CA ALA A 19 -6.00 -17.77 -5.39
C ALA A 19 -4.61 -18.42 -5.32
N ILE A 20 -4.38 -19.50 -6.08
CA ILE A 20 -3.18 -20.34 -6.02
C ILE A 20 -2.38 -20.18 -7.31
N ASP A 21 -3.04 -20.27 -8.46
CA ASP A 21 -2.40 -20.22 -9.77
C ASP A 21 -2.03 -18.79 -10.13
N GLY A 22 -0.73 -18.55 -10.30
CA GLY A 22 -0.20 -17.26 -10.72
C GLY A 22 1.31 -17.29 -10.81
N GLU A 23 1.86 -16.44 -11.67
CA GLU A 23 3.30 -16.23 -11.77
C GLU A 23 3.65 -14.87 -11.19
N VAL A 24 4.55 -14.85 -10.22
CA VAL A 24 5.09 -13.59 -9.72
C VAL A 24 6.17 -13.12 -10.67
N ARG A 25 6.01 -11.88 -11.13
CA ARG A 25 6.94 -11.25 -12.09
C ARG A 25 7.53 -10.01 -11.47
N TRP A 26 8.85 -9.89 -11.61
CA TRP A 26 9.58 -8.71 -11.18
C TRP A 26 9.08 -7.47 -11.92
N SER A 27 8.92 -6.37 -11.19
CA SER A 27 8.48 -5.08 -11.73
C SER A 27 9.65 -4.09 -11.77
N PRO A 28 10.38 -3.99 -12.90
CA PRO A 28 11.57 -3.15 -12.98
C PRO A 28 11.28 -1.67 -12.69
N LEU A 29 10.12 -1.16 -13.12
CA LEU A 29 9.73 0.24 -12.87
C LEU A 29 9.51 0.53 -11.39
N LYS A 30 8.86 -0.39 -10.64
CA LYS A 30 8.67 -0.22 -9.19
C LYS A 30 9.99 -0.33 -8.45
N SER A 31 10.85 -1.27 -8.83
CA SER A 31 12.19 -1.37 -8.26
C SER A 31 13.01 -0.11 -8.52
N LEU A 32 13.04 0.38 -9.77
CA LEU A 32 13.75 1.61 -10.11
C LEU A 32 13.24 2.77 -9.27
N TRP A 33 11.92 2.94 -9.13
CA TRP A 33 11.31 3.98 -8.30
C TRP A 33 11.78 3.91 -6.84
N VAL A 34 11.68 2.75 -6.19
CA VAL A 34 12.06 2.59 -4.78
C VAL A 34 13.56 2.78 -4.58
N PHE A 35 14.39 2.14 -5.40
CA PHE A 35 15.86 2.20 -5.25
C PHE A 35 16.43 3.57 -5.61
N SER A 36 15.83 4.31 -6.55
CA SER A 36 16.26 5.69 -6.84
C SER A 36 15.93 6.64 -5.69
N HIS A 37 14.75 6.53 -5.06
CA HIS A 37 14.43 7.31 -3.86
C HIS A 37 15.34 6.96 -2.69
N LEU A 38 15.64 5.68 -2.48
CA LEU A 38 16.59 5.24 -1.46
C LEU A 38 17.99 5.82 -1.71
N ALA A 39 18.48 5.76 -2.95
CA ALA A 39 19.78 6.32 -3.31
C ALA A 39 19.83 7.83 -3.08
N ILE A 40 18.80 8.57 -3.50
CA ILE A 40 18.67 10.01 -3.25
C ILE A 40 18.68 10.31 -1.75
N ALA A 41 17.94 9.54 -0.94
CA ALA A 41 17.90 9.73 0.50
C ALA A 41 19.24 9.45 1.17
N LEU A 42 19.95 8.38 0.78
CA LEU A 42 21.24 8.03 1.36
C LEU A 42 22.34 9.03 0.97
N ILE A 43 22.44 9.37 -0.32
CA ILE A 43 23.47 10.30 -0.82
C ILE A 43 23.15 11.72 -0.34
N GLY A 44 21.93 12.18 -0.57
CA GLY A 44 21.48 13.51 -0.14
C GLY A 44 21.57 13.66 1.37
N GLY A 45 21.07 12.68 2.12
CA GLY A 45 21.14 12.68 3.58
C GLY A 45 22.56 12.73 4.12
N ALA A 46 23.52 12.01 3.52
CA ALA A 46 24.92 12.08 3.93
C ALA A 46 25.56 13.45 3.62
N LEU A 47 25.22 14.07 2.48
CA LEU A 47 25.81 15.33 2.04
C LEU A 47 25.20 16.57 2.72
N THR A 48 23.95 16.50 3.16
CA THR A 48 23.19 17.67 3.66
C THR A 48 22.62 17.47 5.06
N PHE A 49 23.15 16.50 5.82
CA PHE A 49 22.62 16.14 7.14
C PHE A 49 22.53 17.36 8.07
N SER A 50 21.36 17.52 8.68
CA SER A 50 21.16 18.37 9.84
C SER A 50 20.08 17.77 10.75
N PHE A 51 20.15 18.09 12.04
CA PHE A 51 19.12 17.66 13.00
C PHE A 51 17.74 18.23 12.65
N ASP A 52 17.69 19.45 12.10
CA ASP A 52 16.43 20.07 11.66
C ASP A 52 15.82 19.30 10.49
N ALA A 53 16.61 18.92 9.48
CA ALA A 53 16.15 18.12 8.36
C ALA A 53 15.67 16.73 8.81
N LEU A 54 16.40 16.10 9.74
CA LEU A 54 16.00 14.83 10.33
C LEU A 54 14.65 14.96 11.08
N LEU A 55 14.46 16.03 11.84
CA LEU A 55 13.22 16.28 12.56
C LEU A 55 12.05 16.50 11.60
N VAL A 56 12.25 17.32 10.55
CA VAL A 56 11.25 17.52 9.49
C VAL A 56 10.90 16.20 8.81
N PHE A 57 11.89 15.36 8.50
CA PHE A 57 11.66 14.02 7.94
C PHE A 57 10.79 13.18 8.88
N ILE A 58 11.15 13.04 10.15
CA ILE A 58 10.39 12.23 11.12
C ILE A 58 8.94 12.72 11.24
N LEU A 59 8.74 14.03 11.39
CA LEU A 59 7.41 14.62 11.55
C LEU A 59 6.56 14.45 10.29
N THR A 60 7.12 14.73 9.12
CA THR A 60 6.39 14.61 7.85
C THR A 60 6.11 13.14 7.49
N THR A 61 7.04 12.23 7.76
CA THR A 61 6.84 10.78 7.59
C THR A 61 5.75 10.26 8.52
N ALA A 62 5.80 10.59 9.81
CA ALA A 62 4.75 10.18 10.76
C ALA A 62 3.38 10.74 10.34
N PHE A 63 3.32 12.03 9.99
CA PHE A 63 2.08 12.67 9.55
C PHE A 63 1.50 12.03 8.29
N THR A 64 2.30 11.86 7.24
CA THR A 64 1.85 11.27 5.96
C THR A 64 1.49 9.79 6.10
N LEU A 65 2.21 9.00 6.89
CA LEU A 65 1.87 7.60 7.13
C LEU A 65 0.58 7.46 7.95
N CYS A 66 0.44 8.19 9.05
CA CYS A 66 -0.75 8.09 9.91
C CYS A 66 -2.00 8.65 9.22
N PHE A 67 -1.93 9.87 8.70
CA PHE A 67 -3.10 10.51 8.08
C PHE A 67 -3.32 10.04 6.65
N GLY A 68 -2.25 9.95 5.86
CA GLY A 68 -2.32 9.57 4.46
C GLY A 68 -2.56 8.10 4.23
N HIS A 69 -1.62 7.25 4.67
CA HIS A 69 -1.73 5.81 4.45
C HIS A 69 -2.80 5.16 5.33
N SER A 70 -2.75 5.35 6.66
CA SER A 70 -3.67 4.65 7.57
C SER A 70 -5.09 5.21 7.54
N LEU A 71 -5.28 6.52 7.74
CA LEU A 71 -6.62 7.11 7.77
C LEU A 71 -7.21 7.31 6.37
N GLY A 72 -6.42 7.82 5.41
CA GLY A 72 -6.84 8.10 4.04
C GLY A 72 -6.98 6.85 3.18
N MET A 73 -5.86 6.31 2.70
CA MET A 73 -5.84 5.23 1.71
C MET A 73 -6.46 3.94 2.28
N HIS A 74 -6.01 3.48 3.44
CA HIS A 74 -6.45 2.21 3.99
C HIS A 74 -7.88 2.28 4.55
N ARG A 75 -8.13 3.12 5.56
CA ARG A 75 -9.42 3.09 6.27
C ARG A 75 -10.53 3.80 5.50
N LYS A 76 -10.23 4.92 4.84
CA LYS A 76 -11.27 5.69 4.13
C LYS A 76 -11.50 5.21 2.71
N LEU A 77 -10.46 5.16 1.88
CA LEU A 77 -10.58 4.85 0.45
C LEU A 77 -10.84 3.36 0.22
N ILE A 78 -10.07 2.48 0.84
CA ILE A 78 -10.20 1.03 0.64
C ILE A 78 -11.39 0.48 1.44
N HIS A 79 -11.41 0.69 2.76
CA HIS A 79 -12.37 0.05 3.66
C HIS A 79 -13.66 0.84 3.92
N HIS A 80 -13.77 2.08 3.44
CA HIS A 80 -14.92 2.97 3.73
C HIS A 80 -15.35 2.98 5.21
N SER A 81 -14.40 2.86 6.14
CA SER A 81 -14.66 2.59 7.56
C SER A 81 -15.30 3.75 8.33
N TYR A 82 -15.32 4.95 7.76
CA TYR A 82 -15.92 6.14 8.35
C TYR A 82 -16.40 7.14 7.30
N LYS A 83 -17.29 8.04 7.71
CA LYS A 83 -17.77 9.17 6.90
C LYS A 83 -16.96 10.42 7.25
N CYS A 84 -16.63 11.21 6.24
CA CYS A 84 -16.01 12.53 6.40
C CYS A 84 -16.45 13.44 5.24
N PRO A 85 -16.35 14.78 5.38
CA PRO A 85 -16.55 15.70 4.27
C PRO A 85 -15.60 15.40 3.11
N LYS A 86 -16.03 15.68 1.87
CA LYS A 86 -15.27 15.28 0.68
C LYS A 86 -13.89 15.93 0.59
N TRP A 87 -13.74 17.17 1.07
CA TRP A 87 -12.44 17.85 1.12
C TRP A 87 -11.45 17.10 2.01
N LEU A 88 -11.90 16.56 3.15
CA LEU A 88 -11.05 15.83 4.08
C LEU A 88 -10.66 14.47 3.50
N GLU A 89 -11.58 13.80 2.80
CA GLU A 89 -11.27 12.60 2.04
C GLU A 89 -10.15 12.86 1.02
N TYR A 90 -10.27 13.91 0.20
CA TYR A 90 -9.24 14.25 -0.78
C TYR A 90 -7.92 14.63 -0.13
N PHE A 91 -7.95 15.40 0.95
CA PHE A 91 -6.75 15.76 1.70
C PHE A 91 -6.02 14.51 2.22
N LEU A 92 -6.73 13.61 2.91
CA LEU A 92 -6.14 12.39 3.45
C LEU A 92 -5.65 11.45 2.34
N VAL A 93 -6.41 11.28 1.25
CA VAL A 93 -5.97 10.47 0.11
C VAL A 93 -4.73 11.08 -0.56
N HIS A 94 -4.68 12.41 -0.71
CA HIS A 94 -3.52 13.11 -1.26
C HIS A 94 -2.27 12.91 -0.40
N LEU A 95 -2.37 13.02 0.92
CA LEU A 95 -1.27 12.68 1.83
C LEU A 95 -0.80 11.23 1.63
N GLY A 96 -1.72 10.30 1.33
CA GLY A 96 -1.39 8.91 1.01
C GLY A 96 -0.64 8.75 -0.32
N VAL A 97 -0.89 9.62 -1.30
CA VAL A 97 -0.10 9.68 -2.55
C VAL A 97 1.34 10.08 -2.25
N LEU A 98 1.55 11.06 -1.36
CA LEU A 98 2.90 11.54 -0.99
C LEU A 98 3.77 10.46 -0.34
N VAL A 99 3.19 9.40 0.22
CA VAL A 99 3.94 8.25 0.75
C VAL A 99 4.69 7.49 -0.36
N GLY A 100 4.29 7.64 -1.63
CA GLY A 100 5.05 7.10 -2.77
C GLY A 100 4.91 5.60 -3.02
N LEU A 101 3.81 4.99 -2.55
CA LEU A 101 3.46 3.58 -2.82
C LEU A 101 2.84 3.44 -4.24
N ALA A 102 1.75 2.66 -4.39
CA ALA A 102 1.14 2.37 -5.69
C ALA A 102 0.05 3.39 -6.14
N GLY A 103 -0.08 4.53 -5.46
CA GLY A 103 -1.17 5.49 -5.64
C GLY A 103 -2.56 4.91 -5.27
N PRO A 104 -3.65 5.69 -5.43
CA PRO A 104 -4.98 5.31 -4.93
C PRO A 104 -5.52 4.03 -5.57
N PHE A 105 -5.49 3.94 -6.90
CA PHE A 105 -6.01 2.78 -7.63
C PHE A 105 -5.14 1.54 -7.45
N GLY A 106 -3.82 1.69 -7.46
CA GLY A 106 -2.90 0.58 -7.23
C GLY A 106 -3.03 0.02 -5.82
N MET A 107 -3.15 0.88 -4.80
CA MET A 107 -3.38 0.44 -3.42
C MET A 107 -4.72 -0.28 -3.26
N VAL A 108 -5.81 0.23 -3.85
CA VAL A 108 -7.11 -0.47 -3.84
C VAL A 108 -6.99 -1.84 -4.51
N HIS A 109 -6.40 -1.91 -5.69
CA HIS A 109 -6.28 -3.17 -6.43
C HIS A 109 -5.43 -4.21 -5.67
N THR A 110 -4.23 -3.83 -5.22
CA THR A 110 -3.33 -4.74 -4.50
C THR A 110 -3.94 -5.19 -3.17
N HIS A 111 -4.60 -4.27 -2.44
CA HIS A 111 -5.23 -4.60 -1.17
C HIS A 111 -6.43 -5.54 -1.37
N ASP A 112 -7.35 -5.21 -2.27
CA ASP A 112 -8.53 -6.03 -2.54
C ASP A 112 -8.14 -7.43 -3.06
N LEU A 113 -7.07 -7.53 -3.87
CA LEU A 113 -6.57 -8.82 -4.38
C LEU A 113 -6.05 -9.67 -3.24
N ARG A 114 -5.25 -9.06 -2.35
CA ARG A 114 -4.70 -9.73 -1.19
C ARG A 114 -5.81 -10.22 -0.26
N ASP A 115 -6.75 -9.34 0.08
CA ASP A 115 -7.86 -9.65 0.97
C ASP A 115 -8.77 -10.75 0.39
N TRP A 116 -9.07 -10.70 -0.91
CA TRP A 116 -9.82 -11.77 -1.58
C TRP A 116 -9.07 -13.12 -1.53
N ALA A 117 -7.77 -13.12 -1.83
CA ALA A 117 -6.96 -14.34 -1.86
C ALA A 117 -6.78 -14.95 -0.46
N GLN A 118 -6.51 -14.12 0.55
CA GLN A 118 -6.33 -14.56 1.94
C GLN A 118 -7.61 -15.15 2.57
N ARG A 119 -8.79 -14.88 1.99
CA ARG A 119 -10.07 -15.49 2.42
C ARG A 119 -10.36 -16.85 1.79
N GLN A 120 -9.55 -17.29 0.83
CA GLN A 120 -9.70 -18.61 0.22
C GLN A 120 -9.08 -19.71 1.09
N LYS A 121 -9.54 -20.98 0.93
CA LYS A 121 -8.97 -22.14 1.66
C LYS A 121 -7.47 -22.31 1.42
N GLN A 122 -7.03 -22.01 0.20
CA GLN A 122 -5.63 -22.03 -0.22
C GLN A 122 -5.32 -20.69 -0.88
N CYS A 123 -4.13 -20.17 -0.60
CA CYS A 123 -3.68 -18.86 -1.07
C CYS A 123 -2.19 -18.97 -1.43
N HIS A 124 -1.83 -18.43 -2.58
CA HIS A 124 -0.46 -18.39 -3.08
C HIS A 124 0.43 -17.66 -2.07
N SER A 125 1.67 -18.16 -1.89
CA SER A 125 2.55 -17.69 -0.82
C SER A 125 2.87 -16.20 -0.91
N TYR A 126 3.01 -15.66 -2.13
CA TYR A 126 3.16 -14.22 -2.40
C TYR A 126 2.07 -13.35 -1.73
N LEU A 127 0.79 -13.70 -1.89
CA LEU A 127 -0.32 -12.87 -1.39
C LEU A 127 -0.49 -12.97 0.12
N ARG A 128 -0.02 -14.05 0.74
CA ARG A 128 -0.11 -14.26 2.19
C ARG A 128 1.19 -14.01 2.97
N HIS A 129 2.27 -13.61 2.30
CA HIS A 129 3.62 -13.51 2.88
C HIS A 129 4.01 -14.83 3.56
N GLY A 130 3.87 -15.92 2.80
CA GLY A 130 4.02 -17.29 3.28
C GLY A 130 5.41 -17.89 3.10
N GLU A 131 6.38 -17.09 2.66
CA GLU A 131 7.76 -17.53 2.47
C GLU A 131 8.67 -16.96 3.56
N ASN A 132 9.96 -17.26 3.48
CA ASN A 132 10.95 -16.58 4.33
C ASN A 132 11.16 -15.12 3.89
N MET A 133 11.72 -14.32 4.80
CA MET A 133 11.98 -12.89 4.58
C MET A 133 12.80 -12.58 3.32
N MET A 134 13.75 -13.44 2.94
CA MET A 134 14.58 -13.21 1.75
C MET A 134 13.76 -13.36 0.47
N LYS A 135 12.90 -14.39 0.40
CA LYS A 135 12.04 -14.61 -0.75
C LYS A 135 10.94 -13.55 -0.82
N ASP A 136 10.24 -13.28 0.28
CA ASP A 136 9.21 -12.23 0.33
C ASP A 136 9.76 -10.81 0.13
N GLY A 137 11.05 -10.57 0.41
CA GLY A 137 11.71 -9.31 0.07
C GLY A 137 12.10 -9.17 -1.41
N TRP A 138 12.20 -10.29 -2.15
CA TRP A 138 12.66 -10.28 -3.55
C TRP A 138 11.54 -10.06 -4.57
N TRP A 139 10.36 -10.60 -4.30
CA TRP A 139 9.26 -10.71 -5.28
C TRP A 139 8.02 -9.90 -4.87
#